data_AF-A0A8B3RZ45-F1
#
_entry.id   AF-A0A8B3RZ45-F1
#
_cell.length_a   1.000
_cell.length_b   1.000
_cell.length_c   1.000
_cell.angle_alpha   90.00
_cell.angle_beta   90.00
_cell.angle_gamma   90.00
#
_symmetry.space_group_name_H-M   'P 1'
#
loop_
_entity.id
_entity.type
_entity.pdbx_description
1 polymer ?
#
loop_
_entity_poly.entity_id
_entity_poly.type
_entity_poly.pdbx_seq_one_letter_code
_entity_poly.pdbx_strand_id
1 'polypeptide(L)'
;MRLLSPRIPGMRRRISPVVRKRRRVEVRKGTWTKKGSKSYFGYKFHTKMDMEHGLIRELETTTASTHDSQVDLSKKTKKYVLKLKKWVEGYWRITNKITKTLSLKTRDNTSY
;
A
#
# COMPACT_ATOMS: atom_id res chain seq x y z
N MET A 1 1.18 31.21 -2.51
CA MET A 1 1.36 31.54 -1.07
C MET A 1 0.47 30.60 -0.25
N ARG A 2 1.03 29.72 0.61
CA ARG A 2 0.20 28.90 1.52
C ARG A 2 -0.08 29.71 2.78
N LEU A 3 -1.35 29.97 3.06
CA LEU A 3 -1.78 30.62 4.30
C LEU A 3 -1.46 29.68 5.48
N LEU A 4 -0.47 30.05 6.29
CA LEU A 4 -0.21 29.38 7.57
C LEU A 4 -1.34 29.76 8.52
N SER A 5 -2.21 28.81 8.86
CA SER A 5 -3.28 29.04 9.82
C SER A 5 -2.72 29.49 11.17
N PRO A 6 -3.31 30.50 11.85
CA PRO A 6 -2.78 31.04 13.09
C PRO A 6 -2.80 30.00 14.22
N ARG A 7 -1.72 29.98 15.00
CA ARG A 7 -1.52 29.05 16.13
C ARG A 7 -2.17 29.63 17.37
N ILE A 8 -3.35 29.14 17.74
CA ILE A 8 -4.05 29.53 18.98
C ILE A 8 -3.26 29.01 20.21
N PRO A 9 -2.79 29.89 21.11
CA PRO A 9 -2.10 29.48 22.33
C PRO A 9 -3.03 28.68 23.27
N GLY A 10 -2.52 27.62 23.89
CA GLY A 10 -3.27 26.82 24.88
C GLY A 10 -4.04 25.61 24.33
N MET A 11 -4.26 25.51 23.01
CA MET A 11 -4.96 24.36 22.44
C MET A 11 -3.99 23.19 22.19
N ARG A 12 -4.03 22.17 23.06
CA ARG A 12 -3.29 20.91 22.84
C ARG A 12 -3.84 20.25 21.56
N ARG A 13 -3.01 20.14 20.51
CA ARG A 13 -3.39 19.45 19.26
C ARG A 13 -3.83 18.02 19.59
N ARG A 14 -5.14 17.78 19.64
CA ARG A 14 -5.69 16.42 19.72
C ARG A 14 -5.46 15.75 18.38
N ILE A 15 -4.57 14.76 18.35
CA ILE A 15 -4.35 13.94 17.16
C ILE A 15 -5.66 13.22 16.85
N SER A 16 -6.16 13.34 15.62
CA SER A 16 -7.41 12.69 15.24
C SER A 16 -7.33 11.17 15.46
N PRO A 17 -8.44 10.51 15.84
CA PRO A 17 -8.45 9.07 16.10
C PRO A 17 -7.90 8.24 14.92
N VAL A 18 -8.14 8.70 13.70
CA VAL A 18 -7.63 8.10 12.46
C VAL A 18 -6.11 8.19 12.39
N VAL A 19 -5.53 9.38 12.63
CA VAL A 19 -4.07 9.55 12.64
C VAL A 19 -3.44 8.75 13.78
N ARG A 20 -4.09 8.69 14.95
CA ARG A 20 -3.62 7.91 16.10
C ARG A 20 -3.62 6.40 15.80
N LYS A 21 -4.66 5.90 15.13
CA LYS A 21 -4.77 4.50 14.69
C LYS A 21 -3.70 4.16 13.64
N ARG A 22 -3.51 5.03 12.64
CA ARG A 22 -2.46 4.86 11.62
C ARG A 22 -1.05 4.82 12.23
N ARG A 23 -0.74 5.77 13.11
CA ARG A 23 0.56 5.81 13.82
C ARG A 23 0.81 4.52 14.60
N ARG A 24 -0.21 3.96 15.27
CA ARG A 24 -0.07 2.67 15.98
C ARG A 24 0.22 1.50 15.03
N VAL A 25 -0.38 1.48 13.84
CA VAL A 25 -0.12 0.43 12.84
C VAL A 25 1.29 0.55 12.26
N GLU A 26 1.76 1.75 12.00
CA GLU A 26 3.11 2.00 11.47
C GLU A 26 4.21 1.62 12.45
N VAL A 27 4.04 1.98 13.74
CA VAL A 27 4.95 1.58 14.83
C VAL A 27 4.92 0.07 15.07
N ARG A 28 3.81 -0.62 14.79
CA ARG A 28 3.71 -2.08 14.94
C ARG A 28 4.37 -2.86 13.80
N LYS A 29 4.58 -2.23 12.64
CA LYS A 29 5.13 -2.90 11.45
C LYS A 29 6.63 -2.68 11.28
N GLY A 30 7.19 -1.61 11.86
CA GLY A 30 8.62 -1.37 11.87
C GLY A 30 9.33 -2.26 12.89
N THR A 31 10.62 -2.51 12.69
CA THR A 31 11.45 -3.24 13.65
C THR A 31 12.62 -2.39 14.12
N TRP A 32 13.17 -2.77 15.28
CA TRP A 32 14.39 -2.19 15.82
C TRP A 32 15.61 -2.92 15.27
N THR A 33 16.66 -2.17 14.97
CA THR A 33 17.97 -2.71 14.61
C THR A 33 19.06 -1.97 15.38
N LYS A 34 20.13 -2.67 15.74
CA LYS A 34 21.28 -2.10 16.45
C LYS A 34 22.48 -2.08 15.52
N LYS A 35 23.07 -0.90 15.30
CA LYS A 35 24.30 -0.71 14.55
C LYS A 35 25.33 -0.07 15.47
N GLY A 36 26.32 -0.85 15.90
CA GLY A 36 27.28 -0.43 16.92
C GLY A 36 26.61 -0.12 18.27
N SER A 37 26.83 1.08 18.81
CA SER A 37 26.24 1.54 20.07
C SER A 37 24.85 2.19 19.93
N LYS A 38 24.33 2.34 18.70
CA LYS A 38 23.07 3.05 18.43
C LYS A 38 21.97 2.13 17.93
N SER A 39 20.75 2.37 18.40
CA SER A 39 19.54 1.64 17.99
C SER A 39 18.68 2.51 17.06
N TYR A 40 18.21 1.91 15.97
CA TYR A 40 17.40 2.55 14.95
C TYR A 40 16.06 1.82 14.82
N PHE A 41 14.96 2.57 14.75
CA PHE A 41 13.62 2.02 14.51
C PHE A 41 13.13 2.41 13.12
N GLY A 42 12.68 1.44 12.34
CA GLY A 42 11.96 1.73 11.10
C GLY A 42 12.11 0.67 10.04
N TYR A 43 12.35 1.14 8.82
CA TYR A 43 12.43 0.36 7.60
C TYR A 43 13.71 0.70 6.87
N LYS A 44 14.16 -0.20 6.02
CA LYS A 44 15.25 0.04 5.09
C LYS A 44 14.82 -0.31 3.67
N PHE A 45 15.56 0.24 2.74
CA PHE A 45 15.24 0.18 1.33
C PHE A 45 16.35 -0.53 0.57
N HIS A 46 15.96 -1.49 -0.26
CA HIS A 46 16.86 -2.23 -1.14
C HIS A 46 16.52 -1.86 -2.59
N THR A 47 17.52 -1.39 -3.32
CA THR A 47 17.38 -0.87 -4.68
C THR A 47 18.28 -1.67 -5.61
N LYS A 48 17.75 -2.11 -6.75
CA LYS A 48 18.54 -2.62 -7.85
C LYS A 48 18.65 -1.55 -8.92
N MET A 49 19.82 -0.95 -9.02
CA MET A 49 20.12 0.06 -10.02
C MET A 49 20.81 -0.57 -11.21
N ASP A 50 20.44 -0.12 -12.40
CA ASP A 50 21.12 -0.36 -13.65
C ASP A 50 22.21 0.70 -13.82
N MET A 51 23.47 0.28 -13.81
CA MET A 51 24.61 1.21 -13.92
C MET A 51 24.80 1.73 -15.34
N GLU A 52 24.30 1.01 -16.35
CA GLU A 52 24.47 1.38 -17.77
C GLU A 52 23.49 2.49 -18.17
N HIS A 53 22.26 2.45 -17.64
CA HIS A 53 21.19 3.39 -18.00
C HIS A 53 20.78 4.31 -16.84
N GLY A 54 21.37 4.15 -15.66
CA GLY A 54 21.01 4.91 -14.45
C GLY A 54 19.59 4.64 -13.94
N LEU A 55 18.95 3.56 -14.39
CA LEU A 55 17.55 3.25 -14.09
C LEU A 55 17.41 2.38 -12.85
N ILE A 56 16.40 2.66 -12.03
CA ILE A 56 16.02 1.79 -10.93
C ILE A 56 15.10 0.69 -11.47
N ARG A 57 15.58 -0.55 -11.49
CA ARG A 57 14.82 -1.69 -12.04
C ARG A 57 13.87 -2.30 -11.00
N GLU A 58 14.34 -2.44 -9.76
CA GLU A 58 13.56 -3.08 -8.70
C GLU A 58 13.79 -2.41 -7.35
N LEU A 59 12.74 -2.37 -6.54
CA LEU A 59 12.70 -1.70 -5.24
C LEU A 59 11.95 -2.57 -4.24
N GLU A 60 12.57 -2.84 -3.10
CA GLU A 60 11.94 -3.55 -2.00
C GLU A 60 12.15 -2.82 -0.67
N THR A 61 11.08 -2.63 0.08
CA THR A 61 11.12 -2.05 1.43
C THR A 61 10.94 -3.16 2.45
N THR A 62 11.95 -3.35 3.31
CA THR A 62 11.92 -4.33 4.39
C THR A 62 12.05 -3.65 5.75
N THR A 63 11.82 -4.42 6.81
CA THR A 63 12.00 -3.92 8.18
C THR A 63 13.48 -3.72 8.51
N ALA A 64 13.82 -2.76 9.36
CA ALA A 64 15.22 -2.39 9.63
C ALA A 64 16.10 -3.54 10.17
N SER A 65 15.50 -4.57 10.76
CA SER A 65 16.20 -5.76 11.29
C SER A 65 16.54 -6.83 10.26
N THR A 66 15.88 -6.85 9.09
CA THR A 66 16.14 -7.84 8.03
C THR A 66 17.59 -7.72 7.58
N HIS A 67 18.30 -8.80 7.24
CA HIS A 67 19.68 -8.69 6.72
C HIS A 67 19.67 -8.58 5.19
N ASP A 68 20.61 -7.81 4.60
CA ASP A 68 20.62 -7.57 3.13
C ASP A 68 20.78 -8.86 2.32
N SER A 69 21.45 -9.87 2.86
CA SER A 69 21.60 -11.19 2.21
C SER A 69 20.30 -11.99 2.10
N GLN A 70 19.25 -11.61 2.82
CA GLN A 70 17.93 -12.25 2.75
C GLN A 70 17.05 -11.63 1.67
N VAL A 71 17.51 -10.56 1.01
CA VAL A 71 16.73 -9.80 0.04
C VAL A 71 17.26 -10.07 -1.36
N ASP A 72 16.45 -10.74 -2.15
CA ASP A 72 16.78 -11.18 -3.51
C ASP A 72 15.95 -10.41 -4.54
N LEU A 73 16.55 -9.33 -5.07
CA LEU A 73 15.99 -8.46 -6.12
C LEU A 73 16.22 -9.01 -7.54
N SER A 74 16.45 -10.31 -7.69
CA SER A 74 16.53 -10.94 -9.02
C SER A 74 15.17 -11.49 -9.48
N LYS A 75 14.25 -11.71 -8.54
CA LYS A 75 12.96 -12.34 -8.81
C LYS A 75 11.94 -11.29 -9.25
N LYS A 76 11.52 -11.36 -10.51
CA LYS A 76 10.33 -10.64 -11.02
C LYS A 76 9.15 -10.87 -10.08
N THR A 77 8.83 -9.88 -9.28
CA THR A 77 7.73 -9.94 -8.31
C THR A 77 6.40 -9.91 -9.06
N LYS A 78 5.77 -11.08 -9.22
CA LYS A 78 4.40 -11.26 -9.77
C LYS A 78 3.28 -10.64 -8.90
N LYS A 79 3.63 -9.86 -7.87
CA LYS A 79 2.73 -9.42 -6.79
C LYS A 79 1.65 -8.44 -7.28
N TYR A 80 2.00 -7.53 -8.17
CA TYR A 80 1.05 -6.54 -8.70
C TYR A 80 0.13 -7.13 -9.77
N VAL A 81 0.64 -8.06 -10.59
CA VAL A 81 -0.14 -8.74 -11.64
C VAL A 81 -1.29 -9.57 -11.05
N LEU A 82 -1.05 -10.28 -9.95
CA LEU A 82 -2.09 -11.05 -9.26
C LEU A 82 -3.15 -10.17 -8.59
N LYS A 83 -2.77 -8.98 -8.08
CA LYS A 83 -3.70 -8.03 -7.48
C LYS A 83 -4.64 -7.43 -8.54
N LEU A 84 -4.11 -7.06 -9.69
CA LEU A 84 -4.87 -6.56 -10.83
C LEU A 84 -5.81 -7.64 -11.42
N LYS A 85 -5.32 -8.87 -11.61
CA LYS A 85 -6.16 -9.98 -12.11
C LYS A 85 -7.38 -10.26 -11.23
N LYS A 86 -7.19 -10.33 -9.91
CA LYS A 86 -8.31 -10.53 -8.97
C LYS A 86 -9.33 -9.39 -9.01
N TRP A 87 -8.87 -8.14 -9.21
CA TRP A 87 -9.76 -6.99 -9.31
C TRP A 87 -10.59 -7.03 -10.60
N VAL A 88 -9.97 -7.37 -11.73
CA VAL A 88 -10.64 -7.52 -13.03
C VAL A 88 -11.66 -8.66 -13.00
N GLU A 89 -11.32 -9.82 -12.43
CA GLU A 89 -12.27 -10.93 -12.26
C GLU A 89 -13.46 -10.55 -11.37
N GLY A 90 -13.20 -9.83 -10.27
CA GLY A 90 -14.26 -9.31 -9.40
C GLY A 90 -15.21 -8.39 -10.16
N TYR A 91 -14.66 -7.50 -11.00
CA TYR A 91 -15.44 -6.59 -11.83
C TYR A 91 -16.34 -7.35 -12.82
N TRP A 92 -15.79 -8.35 -13.52
CA TRP A 92 -16.53 -9.17 -14.49
C TRP A 92 -17.65 -10.00 -13.87
N ARG A 93 -17.48 -10.49 -12.63
CA ARG A 93 -18.54 -11.20 -11.90
C ARG A 93 -19.72 -10.29 -11.54
N ILE A 94 -19.45 -9.03 -11.20
CA ILE A 94 -20.48 -8.05 -10.85
C ILE A 94 -21.28 -7.68 -12.10
N THR A 95 -20.60 -7.41 -13.23
CA THR A 95 -21.28 -7.03 -14.48
C THR A 95 -22.14 -8.16 -15.03
N ASN A 96 -21.69 -9.42 -14.97
CA ASN A 96 -22.50 -10.57 -15.38
C ASN A 96 -23.71 -10.81 -14.49
N LYS A 97 -23.61 -10.54 -13.18
CA LYS A 97 -24.76 -10.62 -12.27
C LYS A 97 -25.80 -9.55 -12.63
N ILE A 98 -25.36 -8.32 -12.88
CA ILE A 98 -26.23 -7.20 -13.24
C ILE A 98 -26.94 -7.43 -14.58
N THR A 99 -26.20 -7.82 -15.61
CA THR A 99 -26.77 -8.10 -16.94
C THR A 99 -27.78 -9.24 -16.92
N LYS A 100 -27.51 -10.32 -16.16
CA LYS A 100 -28.46 -11.42 -15.99
C LYS A 100 -29.73 -10.98 -15.25
N THR A 101 -29.61 -10.15 -14.20
CA THR A 101 -30.78 -9.62 -13.48
C THR A 101 -31.61 -8.65 -14.31
N LEU A 102 -30.97 -7.82 -15.15
CA LEU A 102 -31.67 -6.91 -16.05
C LEU A 102 -32.41 -7.67 -17.16
N SER A 103 -31.80 -8.74 -17.70
CA SER A 103 -32.42 -9.59 -18.73
C SER A 103 -33.58 -10.44 -18.22
N LEU A 104 -33.62 -10.80 -16.93
CA LEU A 104 -34.76 -11.49 -16.33
C LEU A 104 -35.90 -10.50 -16.08
N LYS A 105 -35.57 -9.31 -15.55
CA LYS A 105 -36.56 -8.25 -15.27
C LYS A 105 -37.25 -7.70 -16.52
N THR A 106 -36.62 -7.74 -17.70
CA THR A 106 -37.26 -7.35 -18.97
C THR A 106 -38.18 -8.44 -19.54
N ARG A 107 -37.95 -9.72 -19.25
CA ARG A 107 -38.84 -10.82 -19.68
C ARG A 107 -40.14 -10.88 -18.90
N ASP A 108 -40.10 -10.57 -17.60
CA ASP A 108 -41.29 -10.56 -16.74
C ASP A 108 -42.25 -9.39 -17.08
N ASN A 109 -41.78 -8.38 -17.80
CA ASN A 109 -42.54 -7.18 -18.19
C ASN A 109 -43.13 -7.23 -19.61
N THR A 110 -43.04 -8.37 -20.32
CA THR A 110 -43.51 -8.54 -21.71
C THR A 110 -44.71 -9.50 -21.85
N SER A 111 -45.47 -9.74 -20.77
CA SER A 111 -46.79 -10.38 -20.82
C SER A 111 -47.89 -9.34 -20.55
N TYR A 112 -48.39 -8.74 -21.62
CA TYR A 112 -49.71 -8.12 -21.73
C TYR A 112 -50.26 -8.43 -23.11
#